data_AF-A0A0Q4UVG8-F1
#
_entry.id   AF-A0A0Q4UVG8-F1
#
_cell.length_a   1.000
_cell.length_b   1.000
_cell.length_c   1.000
_cell.angle_alpha   90.00
_cell.angle_beta   90.00
_cell.angle_gamma   90.00
#
_symmetry.space_group_name_H-M   'P 1'
#
loop_
_entity.id
_entity.type
_entity.pdbx_description
1 polymer ?
#
loop_
_entity_poly.entity_id
_entity_poly.type
_entity_poly.pdbx_seq_one_letter_code
_entity_poly.pdbx_strand_id
1 'polypeptide(L)'
;MQTAAASAAFWYLRNGMLIHARNGVQARPWQLILVIGAQTAAFIAMPDHGDVNDPVAYIHQSLPTIAGWLFIIFYQSTILALSLDSLRILRNDRRLDALCFRAGHALTALAATSELIGVTIWHFVGHSNPASRVTFSVFQMLFYPGGMLIASAYLLIWGRKIARTAPWQFRQRYLQHLLTRRNIPARTRQRDGDDQLLAAYEMFVVVSNHLNIGDLVLTERQQRHVERIGSAIDAGFSETTTRVAQ
;
A
#
# COMPACT_ATOMS: atom_id res chain seq x y z
N MET A 1 -1.12 16.08 13.44
CA MET A 1 -1.63 14.70 13.18
C MET A 1 -1.57 14.28 11.70
N GLN A 2 -1.94 15.14 10.73
CA GLN A 2 -1.97 14.78 9.30
C GLN A 2 -0.60 14.42 8.68
N THR A 3 0.47 15.09 9.10
CA THR A 3 1.86 14.87 8.62
C THR A 3 2.46 13.53 9.05
N ALA A 4 2.17 13.09 10.28
CA ALA A 4 2.54 11.76 10.77
C ALA A 4 1.78 10.67 10.02
N ALA A 5 0.48 10.88 9.75
CA ALA A 5 -0.33 9.97 8.95
C ALA A 5 0.17 9.88 7.49
N ALA A 6 0.55 10.99 6.88
CA ALA A 6 1.15 11.01 5.55
C ALA A 6 2.49 10.27 5.52
N SER A 7 3.37 10.52 6.50
CA SER A 7 4.67 9.82 6.62
C SER A 7 4.49 8.32 6.79
N ALA A 8 3.54 7.90 7.62
CA ALA A 8 3.18 6.50 7.79
C ALA A 8 2.62 5.89 6.50
N ALA A 9 1.72 6.58 5.80
CA ALA A 9 1.19 6.13 4.52
C ALA A 9 2.29 5.93 3.48
N PHE A 10 3.21 6.90 3.33
CA PHE A 10 4.36 6.78 2.43
C PHE A 10 5.29 5.61 2.82
N TRP A 11 5.50 5.39 4.12
CA TRP A 11 6.31 4.27 4.60
C TRP A 11 5.64 2.91 4.34
N TYR A 12 4.33 2.79 4.61
CA TYR A 12 3.57 1.57 4.30
C TYR A 12 3.50 1.30 2.80
N LEU A 13 3.31 2.33 1.97
CA LEU A 13 3.35 2.23 0.52
C LEU A 13 4.72 1.76 0.04
N ARG A 14 5.82 2.32 0.55
CA ARG A 14 7.20 1.86 0.29
C ARG A 14 7.38 0.38 0.67
N ASN A 15 6.92 -0.02 1.85
CA ASN A 15 7.07 -1.42 2.29
C ASN A 15 6.23 -2.39 1.43
N GLY A 16 5.01 -2.00 1.05
CA GLY A 16 4.19 -2.75 0.11
C GLY A 16 4.84 -2.91 -1.26
N MET A 17 5.51 -1.86 -1.75
CA MET A 17 6.30 -1.92 -2.98
C MET A 17 7.54 -2.79 -2.85
N LEU A 18 8.27 -2.75 -1.73
CA LEU A 18 9.43 -3.61 -1.47
C LEU A 18 9.07 -5.11 -1.51
N ILE A 19 7.91 -5.45 -0.94
CA ILE A 19 7.35 -6.81 -1.00
C ILE A 19 6.98 -7.16 -2.44
N HIS A 20 6.38 -6.23 -3.19
CA HIS A 20 6.00 -6.47 -4.59
C HIS A 20 7.22 -6.61 -5.53
N ALA A 21 8.26 -5.81 -5.31
CA ALA A 21 9.51 -5.83 -6.07
C ALA A 21 10.39 -7.05 -5.74
N ARG A 22 9.93 -7.97 -4.88
CA ARG A 22 10.64 -9.20 -4.46
C ARG A 22 12.04 -8.96 -3.91
N ASN A 23 12.35 -7.75 -3.44
CA ASN A 23 13.72 -7.40 -3.07
C ASN A 23 14.14 -7.90 -1.69
N GLY A 24 13.28 -8.58 -0.91
CA GLY A 24 13.64 -9.20 0.38
C GLY A 24 14.08 -8.23 1.49
N VAL A 25 14.34 -6.96 1.17
CA VAL A 25 14.69 -5.91 2.12
C VAL A 25 13.41 -5.44 2.82
N GLN A 26 13.14 -6.01 3.99
CA GLN A 26 12.10 -5.49 4.88
C GLN A 26 12.54 -4.15 5.45
N ALA A 27 11.74 -3.10 5.27
CA ALA A 27 12.00 -1.82 5.94
C ALA A 27 11.87 -2.02 7.45
N ARG A 28 12.89 -1.58 8.20
CA ARG A 28 12.94 -1.81 9.64
C ARG A 28 11.97 -0.85 10.36
N PRO A 29 11.08 -1.34 11.23
CA PRO A 29 10.03 -0.53 11.87
C PRO A 29 10.58 0.62 12.73
N TRP A 30 11.83 0.50 13.23
CA TRP A 30 12.47 1.58 13.98
C TRP A 30 12.69 2.87 13.17
N GLN A 31 12.80 2.77 11.84
CA GLN A 31 12.94 3.95 10.97
C GLN A 31 11.66 4.78 10.98
N LEU A 32 10.50 4.13 10.99
CA LEU A 32 9.21 4.79 11.13
C LEU A 32 9.08 5.43 12.53
N ILE A 33 9.49 4.69 13.58
CA ILE A 33 9.44 5.19 14.96
C ILE A 33 10.33 6.42 15.14
N LEU A 34 11.53 6.44 14.55
CA LEU A 34 12.42 7.60 14.61
C LEU A 34 11.84 8.81 13.86
N VAL A 35 11.26 8.59 12.68
CA VAL A 35 10.63 9.67 11.90
C VAL A 35 9.43 10.26 12.62
N ILE A 36 8.53 9.39 13.12
CA ILE A 36 7.36 9.81 13.89
C ILE A 36 7.79 10.47 15.20
N GLY A 37 8.79 9.91 15.88
CA GLY A 37 9.36 10.46 17.11
C GLY A 37 9.97 11.84 16.90
N ALA A 38 10.76 12.03 15.85
CA ALA A 38 11.36 13.31 15.50
C ALA A 38 10.30 14.35 15.13
N GLN A 39 9.28 13.97 14.34
CA GLN A 39 8.14 14.84 14.01
C GLN A 39 7.34 15.21 15.25
N THR A 40 7.09 14.25 16.14
CA THR A 40 6.33 14.47 17.38
C THR A 40 7.09 15.39 18.33
N ALA A 41 8.40 15.18 18.50
CA ALA A 41 9.25 16.03 19.32
C ALA A 41 9.30 17.48 18.81
N ALA A 42 9.47 17.66 17.49
CA ALA A 42 9.50 18.99 16.89
C ALA A 42 8.13 19.68 16.93
N PHE A 43 7.01 18.93 16.86
CA PHE A 43 5.66 19.47 17.03
C PHE A 43 5.39 19.93 18.47
N ILE A 44 5.79 19.15 19.48
CA ILE A 44 5.65 19.53 20.90
C ILE A 44 6.47 20.79 21.22
N ALA A 45 7.59 21.01 20.52
CA ALA A 45 8.44 22.18 20.71
C ALA A 45 7.90 23.47 20.03
N MET A 46 6.81 23.41 19.27
CA MET A 46 6.19 24.61 18.66
C MET A 46 5.37 25.37 19.72
N PRO A 47 5.62 26.67 19.94
CA PRO A 47 4.83 27.46 20.89
C PRO A 47 3.41 27.70 20.38
N ASP A 48 2.47 27.72 21.33
CA ASP A 48 1.07 28.17 21.23
C ASP A 48 0.12 27.29 20.39
N HIS A 49 -0.54 26.32 21.02
CA HIS A 49 -1.51 25.43 20.38
C HIS A 49 -2.95 25.98 20.35
N GLY A 50 -3.14 27.24 20.78
CA GLY A 50 -4.45 27.88 20.92
C GLY A 50 -4.89 28.62 19.66
N ASP A 51 -6.17 28.46 19.30
CA ASP A 51 -6.96 29.29 18.39
C ASP A 51 -6.86 29.15 16.86
N VAL A 52 -6.03 28.26 16.30
CA VAL A 52 -6.04 28.06 14.83
C VAL A 52 -6.85 26.82 14.44
N ASN A 53 -8.09 27.04 13.99
CA ASN A 53 -9.02 25.99 13.50
C ASN A 53 -8.58 25.28 12.21
N ASP A 54 -7.48 25.71 11.58
CA ASP A 54 -6.91 25.08 10.37
C ASP A 54 -5.49 24.52 10.63
N PRO A 55 -5.33 23.19 10.72
CA PRO A 55 -4.04 22.53 10.96
C PRO A 55 -2.97 22.82 9.90
N VAL A 56 -3.37 23.13 8.66
CA VAL A 56 -2.44 23.40 7.54
C VAL A 56 -1.90 24.83 7.65
N ALA A 57 -2.78 25.77 8.00
CA ALA A 57 -2.43 27.16 8.26
C ALA A 57 -1.52 27.28 9.49
N TYR A 58 -1.78 26.50 10.55
CA TYR A 58 -0.97 26.52 11.77
C TYR A 58 0.50 26.13 11.51
N ILE A 59 0.77 25.05 10.77
CA ILE A 59 2.15 24.65 10.43
C ILE A 59 2.87 25.75 9.63
N HIS A 60 2.15 26.45 8.75
CA HIS A 60 2.71 27.55 7.98
C HIS A 60 2.85 28.85 8.78
N GLN A 61 2.07 29.02 9.85
CA GLN A 61 2.18 30.16 10.77
C GLN A 61 3.27 29.93 11.83
N SER A 62 3.58 28.67 12.17
CA SER A 62 4.67 28.30 13.08
C SER A 62 6.04 28.18 12.39
N LEU A 63 6.08 28.22 11.04
CA LEU A 63 7.30 28.33 10.23
C LEU A 63 8.35 29.37 10.71
N PRO A 64 7.99 30.54 11.28
CA PRO A 64 8.97 31.53 11.73
C PRO A 64 9.82 31.02 12.89
N THR A 65 9.32 30.03 13.62
CA THR A 65 10.04 29.42 14.73
C THR A 65 11.07 28.41 14.21
N ILE A 66 12.22 28.32 14.89
CA ILE A 66 13.26 27.31 14.58
C ILE A 66 12.67 25.89 14.68
N ALA A 67 11.74 25.66 15.61
CA ALA A 67 11.03 24.39 15.75
C ALA A 67 10.16 24.06 14.52
N GLY A 68 9.41 25.04 13.99
CA GLY A 68 8.64 24.93 12.75
C GLY A 68 9.50 24.61 11.54
N TRP A 69 10.62 25.31 11.40
CA TRP A 69 11.59 25.08 10.34
C TRP A 69 12.20 23.68 10.39
N LEU A 70 12.70 23.25 11.56
CA LEU A 70 13.26 21.91 11.75
C LEU A 70 12.22 20.81 11.49
N PHE A 71 10.98 21.01 11.93
CA PHE A 71 9.88 20.06 11.68
C PHE A 71 9.69 19.80 10.18
N ILE A 72 9.61 20.87 9.38
CA ILE A 72 9.39 20.75 7.94
C ILE A 72 10.61 20.15 7.24
N ILE A 73 11.83 20.53 7.65
CA ILE A 73 13.05 19.90 7.13
C ILE A 73 13.06 18.40 7.37
N PHE A 74 12.78 17.95 8.61
CA PHE A 74 12.77 16.51 8.91
C PHE A 74 11.69 15.78 8.11
N TYR A 75 10.50 16.36 8.02
CA TYR A 75 9.39 15.78 7.24
C TYR A 75 9.75 15.66 5.75
N GLN A 76 10.17 16.75 5.10
CA GLN A 76 10.46 16.76 3.67
C GLN A 76 11.70 15.93 3.32
N SER A 77 12.74 15.95 4.17
CA SER A 77 13.92 15.10 3.98
C SER A 77 13.58 13.62 4.06
N THR A 78 12.65 13.24 4.94
CA THR A 78 12.17 11.86 5.02
C THR A 78 11.43 11.47 3.74
N ILE A 79 10.50 12.30 3.27
CA ILE A 79 9.75 12.05 2.04
C ILE A 79 10.69 11.93 0.84
N LEU A 80 11.69 12.81 0.76
CA LEU A 80 12.70 12.79 -0.28
C LEU A 80 13.51 11.49 -0.25
N ALA A 81 14.03 11.09 0.91
CA ALA A 81 14.79 9.85 1.07
C ALA A 81 13.96 8.60 0.69
N LEU A 82 12.71 8.53 1.16
CA LEU A 82 11.80 7.42 0.83
C LEU A 82 11.49 7.37 -0.68
N SER A 83 11.33 8.52 -1.32
CA SER A 83 11.03 8.60 -2.75
C SER A 83 12.22 8.23 -3.62
N LEU A 84 13.42 8.71 -3.28
CA LEU A 84 14.66 8.36 -3.98
C LEU A 84 15.00 6.88 -3.85
N ASP A 85 14.82 6.30 -2.67
CA ASP A 85 15.03 4.88 -2.45
C ASP A 85 14.04 4.03 -3.28
N SER A 86 12.77 4.42 -3.31
CA SER A 86 11.74 3.76 -4.13
C SER A 86 12.06 3.84 -5.63
N LEU A 87 12.56 4.99 -6.11
CA LEU A 87 13.04 5.14 -7.49
C LEU A 87 14.23 4.24 -7.80
N ARG A 88 15.18 4.11 -6.86
CA ARG A 88 16.34 3.23 -7.00
C ARG A 88 15.93 1.77 -7.14
N ILE A 89 14.99 1.32 -6.30
CA ILE A 89 14.45 -0.05 -6.31
C ILE A 89 13.72 -0.35 -7.62
N LEU A 90 12.87 0.56 -8.08
CA LEU A 90 12.02 0.35 -9.25
C LEU A 90 12.70 0.71 -10.58
N ARG A 91 13.96 1.16 -10.58
CA ARG A 91 14.67 1.69 -11.75
C ARG A 91 14.61 0.79 -12.98
N ASN A 92 14.67 -0.53 -12.78
CA ASN A 92 14.72 -1.52 -13.86
C ASN A 92 13.38 -2.22 -14.13
N ASP A 93 12.33 -1.93 -13.37
CA ASP A 93 11.01 -2.52 -13.60
C ASP A 93 10.26 -1.74 -14.70
N ARG A 94 9.76 -2.47 -15.69
CA ARG A 94 9.04 -1.95 -16.88
C ARG A 94 7.53 -2.15 -16.80
N ARG A 95 7.01 -2.78 -15.75
CA ARG A 95 5.56 -2.97 -15.59
C ARG A 95 4.86 -1.61 -15.46
N LEU A 96 3.63 -1.51 -15.97
CA LEU A 96 2.87 -0.26 -16.00
C LEU A 96 2.63 0.32 -14.58
N ASP A 97 2.39 -0.54 -13.59
CA ASP A 97 2.30 -0.15 -12.19
C ASP A 97 3.62 0.42 -11.67
N ALA A 98 4.75 -0.22 -11.98
CA ALA A 98 6.07 0.29 -11.63
C ALA A 98 6.38 1.65 -12.29
N LEU A 99 5.93 1.86 -13.54
CA LEU A 99 6.09 3.15 -14.23
C LEU A 99 5.28 4.25 -13.54
N CYS A 100 4.02 3.99 -13.17
CA CYS A 100 3.20 4.94 -12.40
C CYS A 100 3.84 5.26 -11.03
N PHE A 101 4.36 4.25 -10.32
CA PHE A 101 5.08 4.47 -9.06
C PHE A 101 6.33 5.33 -9.25
N ARG A 102 7.12 5.07 -10.28
CA ARG A 102 8.31 5.87 -10.57
C ARG A 102 7.97 7.31 -10.89
N ALA A 103 6.99 7.53 -11.77
CA ALA A 103 6.55 8.89 -12.11
C ALA A 103 6.05 9.62 -10.84
N GLY A 104 5.24 8.95 -10.02
CA GLY A 104 4.76 9.49 -8.76
C GLY A 104 5.88 9.87 -7.79
N HIS A 105 6.81 8.96 -7.52
CA HIS A 105 7.94 9.22 -6.62
C HIS A 105 8.93 10.25 -7.17
N ALA A 106 9.10 10.35 -8.50
CA ALA A 106 9.92 11.39 -9.11
C ALA A 106 9.31 12.77 -8.87
N LEU A 107 8.00 12.93 -9.09
CA LEU A 107 7.30 14.18 -8.80
C LEU A 107 7.36 14.52 -7.31
N THR A 108 7.14 13.55 -6.42
CA THR A 108 7.23 13.75 -4.96
C THR A 108 8.65 14.15 -4.52
N ALA A 109 9.70 13.58 -5.11
CA ALA A 109 11.08 13.94 -4.81
C ALA A 109 11.41 15.37 -5.26
N LEU A 110 10.95 15.77 -6.46
CA LEU A 110 11.11 17.15 -6.93
C LEU A 110 10.34 18.14 -6.06
N ALA A 111 9.11 17.78 -5.68
CA ALA A 111 8.28 18.57 -4.78
C ALA A 111 8.99 18.78 -3.42
N ALA A 112 9.42 17.71 -2.76
CA ALA A 112 10.11 17.77 -1.48
C ALA A 112 11.39 18.61 -1.56
N THR A 113 12.12 18.51 -2.67
CA THR A 113 13.31 19.33 -2.92
C THR A 113 12.95 20.82 -3.03
N SER A 114 11.90 21.14 -3.79
CA SER A 114 11.39 22.51 -3.95
C SER A 114 10.97 23.11 -2.60
N GLU A 115 10.29 22.33 -1.78
CA GLU A 115 9.83 22.78 -0.46
C GLU A 115 11.00 23.00 0.50
N LEU A 116 12.01 22.12 0.51
CA LEU A 116 13.22 22.30 1.31
C LEU A 116 13.94 23.61 0.94
N ILE A 117 14.04 23.91 -0.34
CA ILE A 117 14.62 25.18 -0.82
C ILE A 117 13.74 26.35 -0.35
N GLY A 118 12.43 26.27 -0.57
CA GLY A 118 11.48 27.33 -0.27
C GLY A 118 11.44 27.70 1.21
N VAL A 119 11.38 26.69 2.08
CA VAL A 119 11.34 26.85 3.54
C VAL A 119 12.67 27.37 4.08
N THR A 120 13.80 26.97 3.49
CA THR A 120 15.12 27.53 3.83
C THR A 120 15.23 29.00 3.44
N ILE A 121 14.81 29.36 2.22
CA ILE A 121 14.79 30.77 1.78
C ILE A 121 13.87 31.59 2.69
N TRP A 122 12.68 31.07 2.97
CA TRP A 122 11.69 31.76 3.80
C TRP A 122 12.20 32.03 5.22
N HIS A 123 12.93 31.07 5.82
CA HIS A 123 13.46 31.19 7.18
C HIS A 123 14.65 32.16 7.27
N PHE A 124 15.58 32.13 6.32
CA PHE A 124 16.80 32.96 6.37
C PHE A 124 16.69 34.32 5.68
N VAL A 125 15.89 34.43 4.62
CA VAL A 125 15.79 35.64 3.78
C VAL A 125 14.52 36.43 4.07
N GLY A 126 13.57 35.84 4.78
CA GLY A 126 12.34 36.52 5.24
C GLY A 126 11.12 36.26 4.36
N HIS A 127 9.95 36.52 4.95
CA HIS A 127 8.65 36.03 4.48
C HIS A 127 8.13 36.72 3.21
N SER A 128 8.69 37.88 2.85
CA SER A 128 8.28 38.69 1.69
C SER A 128 8.97 38.26 0.39
N ASN A 129 9.88 37.28 0.44
CA ASN A 129 10.64 36.89 -0.75
C ASN A 129 9.75 36.17 -1.79
N PRO A 130 9.64 36.67 -3.02
CA PRO A 130 8.85 36.03 -4.08
C PRO A 130 9.36 34.63 -4.43
N ALA A 131 10.65 34.34 -4.23
CA ALA A 131 11.23 33.02 -4.50
C ALA A 131 10.60 31.93 -3.62
N SER A 132 10.31 32.22 -2.35
CA SER A 132 9.65 31.28 -1.41
C SER A 132 8.24 30.92 -1.89
N ARG A 133 7.49 31.90 -2.41
CA ARG A 133 6.14 31.68 -2.94
C ARG A 133 6.16 30.79 -4.18
N VAL A 134 7.11 31.05 -5.09
CA VAL A 134 7.29 30.25 -6.30
C VAL A 134 7.64 28.80 -5.96
N THR A 135 8.59 28.58 -5.06
CA THR A 135 8.97 27.22 -4.62
C THR A 135 7.82 26.47 -3.96
N PHE A 136 6.96 27.17 -3.20
CA PHE A 136 5.78 26.58 -2.59
C PHE A 136 4.71 26.21 -3.63
N SER A 137 4.46 27.07 -4.62
CA SER A 137 3.56 26.76 -5.74
C SER A 137 4.06 25.55 -6.54
N VAL A 138 5.37 25.48 -6.81
CA VAL A 138 6.01 24.34 -7.48
C VAL A 138 5.86 23.07 -6.64
N PHE A 139 6.05 23.16 -5.32
CA PHE A 139 5.80 22.04 -4.41
C PHE A 139 4.36 21.53 -4.56
N GLN A 140 3.34 22.38 -4.48
CA GLN A 140 1.94 21.95 -4.63
C GLN A 140 1.68 21.32 -6.00
N MET A 141 2.14 21.97 -7.08
CA MET A 141 1.95 21.47 -8.44
C MET A 141 2.57 20.09 -8.67
N LEU A 142 3.64 19.74 -7.96
CA LEU A 142 4.32 18.45 -8.12
C LEU A 142 3.84 17.41 -7.10
N PHE A 143 3.58 17.82 -5.86
CA PHE A 143 3.29 16.92 -4.74
C PHE A 143 1.94 16.21 -4.91
N TYR A 144 0.87 16.95 -5.22
CA TYR A 144 -0.47 16.38 -5.37
C TYR A 144 -0.58 15.36 -6.52
N PRO A 145 -0.15 15.67 -7.76
CA PRO A 145 -0.19 14.67 -8.83
C PRO A 145 0.78 13.51 -8.56
N GLY A 146 1.93 13.77 -7.94
CA GLY A 146 2.86 12.71 -7.50
C GLY A 146 2.19 11.73 -6.54
N GLY A 147 1.53 12.25 -5.50
CA GLY A 147 0.75 11.45 -4.54
C GLY A 147 -0.40 10.69 -5.20
N MET A 148 -1.13 11.32 -6.13
CA MET A 148 -2.21 10.66 -6.88
C MET A 148 -1.70 9.48 -7.70
N LEU A 149 -0.57 9.63 -8.41
CA LEU A 149 0.03 8.53 -9.19
C LEU A 149 0.43 7.34 -8.30
N ILE A 150 1.04 7.62 -7.15
CA ILE A 150 1.41 6.57 -6.17
C ILE A 150 0.14 5.85 -5.67
N ALA A 151 -0.90 6.61 -5.31
CA ALA A 151 -2.17 6.05 -4.84
C ALA A 151 -2.86 5.21 -5.93
N SER A 152 -2.92 5.70 -7.16
CA SER A 152 -3.50 4.96 -8.30
C SER A 152 -2.74 3.67 -8.58
N ALA A 153 -1.40 3.70 -8.56
CA ALA A 153 -0.59 2.51 -8.75
C ALA A 153 -0.84 1.46 -7.65
N TYR A 154 -0.98 1.90 -6.40
CA TYR A 154 -1.34 1.02 -5.29
C TYR A 154 -2.73 0.41 -5.45
N LEU A 155 -3.73 1.20 -5.83
CA LEU A 155 -5.08 0.71 -6.12
C LEU A 155 -5.09 -0.30 -7.27
N LEU A 156 -4.25 -0.12 -8.29
CA LEU A 156 -4.12 -1.09 -9.39
C LEU A 156 -3.54 -2.42 -8.90
N ILE A 157 -2.47 -2.39 -8.09
CA ILE A 157 -1.89 -3.62 -7.52
C ILE A 157 -2.89 -4.32 -6.60
N TRP A 158 -3.53 -3.57 -5.71
CA TRP A 158 -4.49 -4.09 -4.75
C TRP A 158 -5.74 -4.63 -5.45
N GLY A 159 -6.26 -3.90 -6.44
CA GLY A 159 -7.38 -4.33 -7.28
C GLY A 159 -7.06 -5.61 -8.05
N ARG A 160 -5.85 -5.74 -8.62
CA ARG A 160 -5.41 -7.00 -9.25
C ARG A 160 -5.27 -8.13 -8.24
N LYS A 161 -4.77 -7.86 -7.02
CA LYS A 161 -4.69 -8.87 -5.94
C LYS A 161 -6.09 -9.38 -5.61
N ILE A 162 -7.03 -8.48 -5.36
CA ILE A 162 -8.43 -8.83 -5.06
C ILE A 162 -9.08 -9.58 -6.21
N ALA A 163 -8.94 -9.10 -7.45
CA ALA A 163 -9.53 -9.76 -8.61
C ALA A 163 -9.01 -11.21 -8.76
N ARG A 164 -7.76 -11.47 -8.38
CA ARG A 164 -7.18 -12.82 -8.37
C ARG A 164 -7.63 -13.66 -7.18
N THR A 165 -7.76 -13.11 -5.97
CA THR A 165 -8.02 -13.89 -4.75
C THR A 165 -9.51 -14.02 -4.40
N ALA A 166 -10.31 -12.99 -4.65
CA ALA A 166 -11.73 -12.95 -4.36
C ALA A 166 -12.52 -14.14 -4.94
N PRO A 167 -12.38 -14.53 -6.23
CA PRO A 167 -13.14 -15.66 -6.76
C PRO A 167 -12.85 -16.96 -6.01
N TRP A 168 -11.61 -17.21 -5.60
CA TRP A 168 -11.24 -18.40 -4.83
C TRP A 168 -11.79 -18.37 -3.41
N GLN A 169 -11.79 -17.20 -2.76
CA GLN A 169 -12.42 -17.02 -1.45
C GLN A 169 -13.92 -17.30 -1.49
N PHE A 170 -14.62 -16.82 -2.54
CA PHE A 170 -16.05 -17.09 -2.71
C PHE A 170 -16.32 -18.59 -2.95
N ARG A 171 -15.52 -19.25 -3.79
CA ARG A 171 -15.63 -20.68 -4.07
C ARG A 171 -15.37 -21.51 -2.81
N GLN A 172 -14.33 -21.18 -2.04
CA GLN A 172 -14.02 -21.85 -0.78
C GLN A 172 -15.15 -21.68 0.24
N ARG A 173 -15.68 -20.46 0.42
CA ARG A 173 -16.81 -20.21 1.32
C ARG A 173 -18.07 -20.98 0.90
N TYR A 174 -18.32 -21.08 -0.40
CA TYR A 174 -19.44 -21.87 -0.92
C TYR A 174 -19.28 -23.36 -0.58
N LEU A 175 -18.12 -23.94 -0.84
CA LEU A 175 -17.84 -25.35 -0.52
C LEU A 175 -17.90 -25.61 1.00
N GLN A 176 -17.39 -24.68 1.80
CA GLN A 176 -17.51 -24.73 3.25
C GLN A 176 -18.97 -24.70 3.70
N HIS A 177 -19.77 -23.82 3.10
CA HIS A 177 -21.20 -23.74 3.42
C HIS A 177 -21.94 -25.05 3.12
N LEU A 178 -21.58 -25.77 2.04
CA LEU A 178 -22.14 -27.08 1.73
C LEU A 178 -21.82 -28.12 2.80
N LEU A 179 -20.58 -28.14 3.30
CA LEU A 179 -20.14 -29.07 4.35
C LEU A 179 -20.76 -28.72 5.71
N THR A 180 -20.75 -27.44 6.09
CA THR A 180 -21.32 -26.97 7.37
C THR A 180 -22.82 -27.23 7.46
N ARG A 181 -23.59 -27.02 6.38
CA ARG A 181 -25.04 -27.33 6.37
C ARG A 181 -25.35 -28.81 6.65
N ARG A 182 -24.38 -29.69 6.45
CA ARG A 182 -24.54 -31.15 6.60
C ARG A 182 -23.78 -31.70 7.82
N ASN A 183 -23.29 -30.82 8.71
CA ASN A 183 -22.49 -31.19 9.88
C ASN A 183 -21.25 -32.04 9.55
N ILE A 184 -20.72 -31.90 8.33
CA ILE A 184 -19.49 -32.60 7.92
C ILE A 184 -18.30 -31.75 8.39
N PRO A 185 -17.41 -32.28 9.24
CA PRO A 185 -16.26 -31.54 9.72
C PRO A 185 -15.26 -31.31 8.59
N ALA A 186 -15.23 -30.08 8.07
CA ALA A 186 -14.20 -29.64 7.14
C ALA A 186 -12.87 -29.47 7.89
N ARG A 187 -12.09 -30.53 8.03
CA ARG A 187 -10.69 -30.43 8.48
C ARG A 187 -9.83 -29.87 7.35
N THR A 188 -9.96 -28.58 7.09
CA THR A 188 -8.94 -27.86 6.31
C THR A 188 -7.76 -27.59 7.22
N ARG A 189 -6.55 -27.96 6.79
CA ARG A 189 -5.32 -27.62 7.51
C ARG A 189 -5.23 -26.09 7.48
N GLN A 190 -5.33 -25.43 8.64
CA GLN A 190 -5.21 -23.99 8.72
C GLN A 190 -3.78 -23.63 8.29
N ARG A 191 -3.63 -23.18 7.05
CA ARG A 191 -2.34 -22.95 6.43
C ARG A 191 -2.02 -21.48 6.49
N ASP A 192 -0.82 -21.19 6.98
CA ASP A 192 -0.27 -19.85 7.16
C ASP A 192 0.31 -19.34 5.83
N GLY A 193 -0.55 -19.17 4.82
CA GLY A 193 -0.12 -18.81 3.47
C GLY A 193 -1.22 -18.20 2.59
N ASP A 194 -0.82 -17.25 1.73
CA ASP A 194 -1.69 -16.42 0.87
C ASP A 194 -2.25 -17.18 -0.37
N ASP A 195 -2.13 -18.51 -0.44
CA ASP A 195 -2.47 -19.32 -1.62
C ASP A 195 -3.94 -19.79 -1.60
N GLN A 196 -4.82 -18.85 -1.95
CA GLN A 196 -6.27 -19.04 -2.00
C GLN A 196 -6.72 -20.09 -3.02
N LEU A 197 -5.95 -20.32 -4.09
CA LEU A 197 -6.25 -21.35 -5.10
C LEU A 197 -6.10 -22.74 -4.47
N LEU A 198 -4.98 -22.98 -3.79
CA LEU A 198 -4.73 -24.24 -3.11
C LEU A 198 -5.74 -24.51 -1.99
N ALA A 199 -6.09 -23.49 -1.21
CA ALA A 199 -7.13 -23.60 -0.17
C ALA A 199 -8.51 -23.97 -0.75
N ALA A 200 -8.88 -23.38 -1.90
CA ALA A 200 -10.11 -23.75 -2.61
C ALA A 200 -10.05 -25.18 -3.16
N TYR A 201 -8.89 -25.64 -3.64
CA TYR A 201 -8.67 -27.00 -4.11
C TYR A 201 -8.78 -28.04 -3.00
N GLU A 202 -8.12 -27.84 -1.86
CA GLU A 202 -8.23 -28.75 -0.71
C GLU A 202 -9.69 -28.90 -0.28
N MET A 203 -10.44 -27.81 -0.24
CA MET A 203 -11.86 -27.85 0.10
C MET A 203 -12.70 -28.59 -0.96
N PHE A 204 -12.35 -28.43 -2.24
CA PHE A 204 -13.00 -29.16 -3.33
C PHE A 204 -12.75 -30.67 -3.23
N VAL A 205 -11.53 -31.09 -2.89
CA VAL A 205 -11.19 -32.51 -2.68
C VAL A 205 -12.00 -33.10 -1.53
N VAL A 206 -12.16 -32.38 -0.42
CA VAL A 206 -13.01 -32.83 0.71
C VAL A 206 -14.46 -33.02 0.27
N VAL A 207 -15.03 -32.03 -0.45
CA VAL A 207 -16.39 -32.13 -0.98
C VAL A 207 -16.52 -33.31 -1.94
N SER A 208 -15.59 -33.47 -2.88
CA SER A 208 -15.59 -34.57 -3.85
C SER A 208 -15.49 -35.95 -3.19
N ASN A 209 -14.68 -36.07 -2.13
CA ASN A 209 -14.59 -37.31 -1.37
C ASN A 209 -15.92 -37.68 -0.71
N HIS A 210 -16.60 -36.73 -0.07
CA HIS A 210 -17.92 -36.98 0.53
C HIS A 210 -19.03 -37.22 -0.50
N LEU A 211 -18.89 -36.70 -1.72
CA LEU A 211 -19.78 -37.07 -2.83
C LEU A 211 -19.58 -38.52 -3.26
N ASN A 212 -18.32 -38.95 -3.38
CA ASN A 212 -17.97 -40.30 -3.82
C ASN A 212 -18.33 -41.37 -2.77
N ILE A 213 -18.19 -41.05 -1.48
CA ILE A 213 -18.58 -41.94 -0.37
C ILE A 213 -20.11 -42.00 -0.21
N GLY A 214 -20.86 -41.04 -0.76
CA GLY A 214 -22.32 -40.96 -0.68
C GLY A 214 -22.85 -40.21 0.55
N ASP A 215 -21.97 -39.71 1.41
CA ASP A 215 -22.33 -38.93 2.61
C ASP A 215 -22.89 -37.54 2.28
N LEU A 216 -22.63 -37.05 1.07
CA LEU A 216 -23.10 -35.75 0.59
C LEU A 216 -24.03 -35.94 -0.61
N VAL A 217 -25.32 -35.67 -0.42
CA VAL A 217 -26.30 -35.62 -1.52
C VAL A 217 -26.51 -34.17 -1.94
N LEU A 218 -26.16 -33.88 -3.20
CA LEU A 218 -26.34 -32.57 -3.83
C LEU A 218 -27.55 -32.56 -4.74
N THR A 219 -28.17 -31.39 -4.86
CA THR A 219 -29.13 -31.10 -5.95
C THR A 219 -28.38 -30.95 -7.28
N GLU A 220 -29.06 -31.18 -8.41
CA GLU A 220 -28.48 -30.99 -9.75
C GLU A 220 -27.87 -29.60 -9.97
N ARG A 221 -28.43 -28.57 -9.32
CA ARG A 221 -27.88 -27.20 -9.40
C ARG A 221 -26.58 -27.06 -8.63
N GLN A 222 -26.47 -27.70 -7.46
CA GLN A 222 -25.25 -27.70 -6.66
C GLN A 222 -24.16 -28.53 -7.32
N GLN A 223 -24.51 -29.70 -7.88
CA GLN A 223 -23.57 -30.56 -8.60
C GLN A 223 -22.94 -29.83 -9.79
N ARG A 224 -23.76 -29.20 -10.63
CA ARG A 224 -23.26 -28.36 -11.74
C ARG A 224 -22.38 -27.19 -11.27
N HIS A 225 -22.65 -26.63 -10.10
CA HIS A 225 -21.83 -25.55 -9.56
C HIS A 225 -20.48 -26.06 -9.05
N VAL A 226 -20.46 -27.23 -8.38
CA VAL A 226 -19.23 -27.90 -7.92
C VAL A 226 -18.37 -28.31 -9.12
N GLU A 227 -18.95 -28.85 -10.19
CA GLU A 227 -18.23 -29.18 -11.43
C GLU A 227 -17.56 -27.94 -12.06
N ARG A 228 -18.25 -26.80 -12.09
CA ARG A 228 -17.66 -25.52 -12.56
C ARG A 228 -16.53 -25.02 -11.67
N ILE A 229 -16.57 -25.31 -10.38
CA ILE A 229 -15.48 -24.98 -9.45
C ILE A 229 -14.27 -25.87 -9.77
N GLY A 230 -14.49 -27.18 -9.97
CA GLY A 230 -13.45 -28.12 -10.38
C GLY A 230 -12.74 -27.69 -11.67
N SER A 231 -13.50 -27.43 -12.74
CA SER A 231 -12.92 -27.00 -14.02
C SER A 231 -12.16 -25.68 -13.92
N ALA A 232 -12.63 -24.76 -13.08
CA ALA A 232 -11.92 -23.50 -12.84
C ALA A 232 -10.60 -23.73 -12.07
N ILE A 233 -10.57 -24.65 -11.10
CA ILE A 233 -9.35 -25.02 -10.38
C ILE A 233 -8.31 -25.63 -11.32
N ASP A 234 -8.73 -26.55 -12.19
CA ASP A 234 -7.85 -27.20 -13.17
C ASP A 234 -7.23 -26.17 -14.14
N ALA A 235 -8.04 -25.22 -14.62
CA ALA A 235 -7.55 -24.11 -15.43
C ALA A 235 -6.56 -23.23 -14.66
N GLY A 236 -6.84 -22.92 -13.38
CA GLY A 236 -5.98 -22.10 -12.52
C GLY A 236 -4.61 -22.73 -12.25
N PHE A 237 -4.54 -24.05 -12.03
CA PHE A 237 -3.25 -24.74 -11.89
C PHE A 237 -2.50 -24.78 -13.21
N SER A 238 -3.17 -25.06 -14.34
CA SER A 238 -2.55 -25.11 -15.67
C SER A 238 -1.87 -23.79 -16.07
N GLU A 239 -2.51 -22.65 -15.76
CA GLU A 239 -1.92 -21.32 -15.93
C GLU A 239 -0.72 -21.04 -15.01
N THR A 240 -0.71 -21.65 -13.82
CA THR A 240 0.38 -21.49 -12.85
C THR A 240 1.61 -22.29 -13.29
N THR A 241 1.42 -23.52 -13.77
CA THR A 241 2.52 -24.38 -14.25
C THR A 241 3.19 -23.80 -15.50
N THR A 242 2.41 -23.24 -16.43
CA THR A 242 2.94 -22.60 -17.66
C THR A 242 3.73 -21.33 -17.38
N ARG A 243 3.39 -20.57 -16.32
CA ARG A 243 4.15 -19.38 -15.91
C ARG A 243 5.46 -19.67 -15.16
N VAL A 244 5.62 -20.85 -14.57
CA VAL A 244 6.87 -21.24 -13.87
C VAL A 244 7.92 -21.78 -14.87
N ALA A 245 7.48 -22.20 -16.06
CA ALA A 245 8.35 -22.70 -17.12
C ALA A 245 8.92 -21.61 -18.06
N GLN A 246 8.57 -20.33 -17.84
CA GLN A 246 9.06 -19.16 -18.59
C GLN A 246 9.92 -18.26 -17.70
#